data_AF-A0A7V6H005-F1
#
_entry.id   AF-A0A7V6H005-F1
#
_cell.length_a   1.000
_cell.length_b   1.000
_cell.length_c   1.000
_cell.angle_alpha   90.00
_cell.angle_beta   90.00
_cell.angle_gamma   90.00
#
_symmetry.space_group_name_H-M   'P 1'
#
loop_
_entity.id
_entity.type
_entity.pdbx_description
1 polymer ?
#
loop_
_entity_poly.entity_id
_entity_poly.type
_entity_poly.pdbx_seq_one_letter_code
_entity_poly.pdbx_strand_id
1 'polypeptide(L)' 'MAKEKITYKSAVTEIEQILELMEREELDVDEMSEKVKRVSELIRICRQKLLQTQEEVEKVLKEIED' A
#
# COMPACT_ATOMS: atom_id res chain seq x y z
N MET A 1 -1.18 17.95 -14.56
CA MET A 1 -0.49 17.54 -13.32
C MET A 1 -0.40 16.03 -13.35
N ALA A 2 0.80 15.46 -13.36
CA ALA A 2 0.98 14.01 -13.44
C ALA A 2 0.43 13.39 -12.13
N LYS A 3 -0.49 12.43 -12.24
CA LYS A 3 -0.87 11.58 -11.09
C LYS A 3 0.39 10.86 -10.65
N GLU A 4 0.99 11.29 -9.54
CA GLU A 4 2.12 10.59 -8.96
C GLU A 4 1.70 9.15 -8.66
N LYS A 5 2.37 8.19 -9.31
CA LYS A 5 2.13 6.78 -9.05
C LYS A 5 2.69 6.48 -7.66
N ILE A 6 1.80 6.20 -6.71
CA ILE A 6 2.19 5.76 -5.36
C ILE A 6 3.09 4.51 -5.51
N THR A 7 4.30 4.58 -4.98
CA THR A 7 5.23 3.42 -4.94
C THR A 7 4.86 2.50 -3.78
N TYR A 8 5.27 1.22 -3.83
CA TYR A 8 5.04 0.31 -2.71
C TYR A 8 5.65 0.86 -1.41
N LYS A 9 6.90 1.34 -1.49
CA LYS A 9 7.61 1.94 -0.36
C LYS A 9 6.88 3.15 0.20
N SER A 10 6.44 4.07 -0.67
CA SER A 10 5.68 5.24 -0.25
C SER A 10 4.37 4.87 0.44
N ALA A 11 3.65 3.87 -0.07
CA ALA A 11 2.42 3.38 0.54
C ALA A 11 2.66 2.80 1.93
N VAL A 12 3.71 1.99 2.10
CA VAL A 12 4.07 1.42 3.41
C VAL A 12 4.46 2.52 4.40
N THR A 13 5.31 3.46 4.00
CA THR A 13 5.69 4.60 4.86
C THR A 13 4.48 5.43 5.28
N GLU A 14 3.52 5.67 4.37
CA GLU A 14 2.30 6.39 4.71
C GLU A 14 1.41 5.60 5.68
N ILE A 15 1.32 4.27 5.53
CA ILE A 15 0.60 3.41 6.49
C ILE A 15 1.25 3.51 7.88
N GLU A 16 2.57 3.40 7.98
CA GLU A 16 3.31 3.49 9.26
C GLU A 16 3.07 4.85 9.93
N GLN A 17 3.13 5.94 9.18
CA GLN A 17 2.83 7.28 9.71
C GLN A 17 1.40 7.42 10.21
N ILE A 18 0.43 6.85 9.49
CA ILE A 18 -0.97 6.88 9.94
C ILE A 18 -1.14 6.07 11.23
N LEU A 19 -0.49 4.91 11.34
CA LEU A 19 -0.53 4.09 12.55
C LEU A 19 0.08 4.84 13.75
N GLU A 20 1.23 5.49 13.58
CA GLU A 20 1.85 6.31 14.63
C GLU A 20 0.91 7.43 15.10
N LEU A 21 0.19 8.09 14.18
CA LEU A 21 -0.79 9.13 14.53
C LEU A 21 -1.99 8.56 15.31
N MET A 22 -2.46 7.38 14.92
CA MET A 22 -3.55 6.69 15.62
C MET A 22 -3.14 6.26 17.02
N GLU A 23 -1.91 5.77 17.20
CA GLU A 23 -1.38 5.33 18.50
C GLU A 23 -1.16 6.49 19.49
N ARG A 24 -0.95 7.71 18.99
CA ARG A 24 -0.80 8.91 19.83
C ARG A 24 -2.11 9.41 20.43
N GLU A 25 -3.25 8.81 20.08
CA GLU A 25 -4.60 9.24 20.49
C GLU A 25 -4.88 10.73 20.17
N GLU A 26 -4.16 11.30 19.20
CA GLU A 26 -4.29 12.70 18.77
C GLU A 26 -5.47 12.90 17.80
N LEU A 27 -6.12 11.82 17.37
CA LEU A 27 -7.20 11.82 16.38
C LEU A 27 -8.56 11.63 17.06
N ASP A 28 -9.56 12.39 16.63
CA ASP A 28 -10.95 12.10 17.01
C ASP A 28 -11.53 10.90 16.22
N VAL A 29 -12.74 10.48 16.58
CA VAL A 29 -13.39 9.30 15.99
C VAL A 29 -13.67 9.46 14.48
N ASP A 30 -13.99 10.68 14.04
CA ASP A 30 -14.25 10.96 12.64
C ASP A 30 -12.95 10.94 11.84
N GLU A 31 -11.88 11.54 12.38
CA GLU A 31 -10.53 11.52 11.79
C GLU A 31 -9.98 10.09 11.69
N MET A 32 -10.15 9.27 12.74
CA MET A 32 -9.77 7.86 12.71
C MET A 32 -10.47 7.10 11.58
N SER A 33 -11.76 7.35 11.36
CA SER A 33 -12.53 6.73 10.27
C SER A 33 -11.94 7.07 8.90
N GLU A 34 -11.52 8.32 8.69
CA GLU A 34 -10.85 8.74 7.46
C GLU A 34 -9.48 8.08 7.28
N LYS A 35 -8.67 8.05 8.35
CA LYS A 35 -7.35 7.39 8.34
C LYS A 35 -7.43 5.90 8.04
N VAL A 36 -8.41 5.20 8.62
CA VAL A 36 -8.65 3.76 8.35
C VAL A 36 -9.03 3.52 6.88
N LYS A 37 -9.87 4.39 6.29
CA LYS A 37 -10.20 4.32 4.87
C LYS A 37 -8.95 4.51 4.00
N ARG A 38 -8.11 5.47 4.35
CA ARG A 38 -6.85 5.72 3.64
C ARG A 38 -5.89 4.54 3.70
N VAL A 39 -5.66 3.98 4.89
CA VAL A 39 -4.84 2.77 5.07
C VAL A 39 -5.40 1.61 4.24
N SER A 40 -6.72 1.42 4.23
CA SER A 40 -7.35 0.38 3.41
C SER A 40 -7.09 0.55 1.92
N GLU A 41 -7.06 1.78 1.41
CA GLU A 41 -6.72 2.08 0.02
C GLU A 41 -5.25 1.77 -0.27
N LEU A 42 -4.34 2.18 0.61
CA LEU A 42 -2.90 1.91 0.49
C LEU A 42 -2.61 0.40 0.50
N ILE A 43 -3.27 -0.36 1.38
CA ILE A 43 -3.14 -1.82 1.42
C ILE A 43 -3.58 -2.46 0.09
N ARG A 44 -4.66 -1.97 -0.53
CA ARG A 44 -5.10 -2.46 -1.85
C ARG A 44 -4.04 -2.22 -2.92
N ILE A 45 -3.42 -1.03 -2.92
CA ILE A 45 -2.32 -0.70 -3.84
C ILE A 45 -1.13 -1.64 -3.62
N CYS A 46 -0.76 -1.86 -2.36
CA CYS A 46 0.33 -2.78 -2.01
C CYS A 46 0.06 -4.20 -2.53
N ARG A 47 -1.15 -4.73 -2.29
CA ARG A 47 -1.57 -6.05 -2.77
C ARG A 47 -1.50 -6.16 -4.29
N GLN A 48 -1.98 -5.14 -5.00
CA GLN A 48 -1.96 -5.14 -6.46
C GLN A 48 -0.52 -5.19 -7.00
N LYS A 49 0.41 -4.42 -6.41
CA LYS A 49 1.81 -4.45 -6.80
C LYS A 49 2.45 -5.80 -6.54
N LEU A 50 2.20 -6.40 -5.37
CA LEU A 50 2.72 -7.73 -5.04
C LEU A 50 2.22 -8.80 -6.01
N LEU A 51 0.93 -8.76 -6.36
CA LEU A 51 0.35 -9.69 -7.33
C LEU A 51 1.00 -9.53 -8.71
N GLN A 52 1.18 -8.29 -9.19
CA GLN A 52 1.85 -8.02 -10.46
C GLN A 52 3.29 -8.53 -10.46
N THR A 53 4.03 -8.29 -9.38
CA THR A 53 5.40 -8.81 -9.25
C THR A 53 5.42 -10.33 -9.22
N GLN A 54 4.48 -10.98 -8.52
CA GLN A 54 4.38 -12.44 -8.52
C GLN A 54 4.12 -12.99 -9.93
N GLU A 55 3.18 -12.41 -10.67
CA GLU A 55 2.88 -12.81 -12.05
C GLU A 55 4.09 -12.66 -12.97
N GLU A 56 4.87 -11.59 -12.83
CA GLU A 56 6.11 -11.39 -13.58
C GLU A 56 7.15 -12.46 -13.25
N VAL A 57 7.34 -12.77 -11.95
CA VAL A 57 8.26 -13.83 -11.52
C VAL A 57 7.82 -15.19 -12.06
N GLU A 58 6.54 -15.53 -12.00
CA GLU A 58 6.00 -16.79 -12.54
C GLU A 58 6.21 -16.90 -14.06
N LYS A 59 6.09 -15.80 -14.80
CA LYS A 59 6.38 -15.79 -16.25
C LYS A 59 7.85 -16.06 -16.53
N VAL A 60 8.75 -15.37 -15.83
CA VAL A 60 10.20 -15.56 -16.00
C VAL A 60 10.62 -16.98 -15.65
N LEU A 61 10.05 -17.57 -14.59
CA LEU A 61 10.35 -18.96 -14.23
C LEU A 61 9.92 -19.93 -15.33
N LYS A 62 8.74 -19.75 -15.92
CA LYS A 62 8.28 -20.58 -17.06
C LYS A 62 9.20 -20.47 -18.28
N GLU A 63 9.66 -19.25 -18.60
CA GLU A 63 10.61 -19.03 -19.70
C GLU A 63 11.97 -19.68 -19.48
N ILE A 64 12.34 -19.98 -18.23
CA ILE A 64 13.61 -20.67 -17.88
C ILE A 64 13.43 -22.21 -17.89
N GLU A 65 12.21 -22.69 -17.63
CA GLU A 65 11.89 -24.13 -17.62
C GLU A 65 11.61 -24.70 -19.02
N ASP A 66 11.35 -23.85 -20.02
CA ASP A 66 11.24 -24.16 -21.45
C ASP A 66 12.60 -24.10 -22.19
#